data_AF-A0A3M1A865-F1
#
_entry.id   AF-A0A3M1A865-F1
#
_cell.length_a   1.000
_cell.length_b   1.000
_cell.length_c   1.000
_cell.angle_alpha   90.00
_cell.angle_beta   90.00
_cell.angle_gamma   90.00
#
_symmetry.space_group_name_H-M   'P 1'
#
loop_
_entity.id
_entity.type
_entity.pdbx_description
1 polymer ?
#
loop_
_entity_poly.entity_id
_entity_poly.type
_entity_poly.pdbx_seq_one_letter_code
_entity_poly.pdbx_strand_id
1 'polypeptide(L)'
;MKCQNCHRTVLKKDQYCPYCGAKIVHWKAVAAKPRTSAGFQMNWPLAIAMLALGIAIGAFAMYSKSGRNVQAKSGFDPALRGAQLASLYPQVYQVASQFICPCGTCNDGAEDCDCDMPNGAQEVRSFIYAQLMQGHLPPHIIEMVEQKYGHRKGSPVVPNVNKFKPKLEPIIPR
;
A
#
# COMPACT_ATOMS: atom_id res chain seq x y z
N MET A 1 16.08 15.96 -14.26
CA MET A 1 15.44 16.63 -15.42
C MET A 1 14.91 15.54 -16.35
N LYS A 2 13.75 15.72 -16.97
CA LYS A 2 13.18 14.74 -17.91
C LYS A 2 13.41 15.22 -19.35
N CYS A 3 13.78 14.33 -20.25
CA CYS A 3 13.82 14.66 -21.67
C CYS A 3 12.39 14.92 -22.16
N GLN A 4 12.16 15.98 -22.94
CA GLN A 4 10.83 16.27 -23.48
C GLN A 4 10.37 15.24 -24.52
N ASN A 5 11.30 14.57 -25.19
CA ASN A 5 10.96 13.63 -26.27
C ASN A 5 10.71 12.22 -25.74
N CYS A 6 11.49 11.74 -24.76
CA CYS A 6 11.38 10.37 -24.25
C CYS A 6 10.93 10.28 -22.78
N HIS A 7 10.66 11.41 -22.11
CA HIS A 7 10.23 11.52 -20.71
C HIS A 7 11.09 10.82 -19.65
N ARG A 8 12.22 10.20 -20.04
CA ARG A 8 13.18 9.58 -19.12
C ARG A 8 14.02 10.61 -18.39
N THR A 9 14.44 10.24 -17.18
CA THR A 9 15.37 11.00 -16.36
C THR A 9 16.76 10.97 -16.98
N VAL A 10 17.34 12.15 -17.22
CA VAL A 10 18.69 12.27 -17.78
C VAL A 10 19.63 12.91 -16.76
N LEU A 11 20.89 12.46 -16.76
CA LEU A 11 21.97 13.01 -15.95
C LEU A 11 22.35 14.41 -16.46
N LYS A 12 22.59 15.33 -15.51
CA LYS A 12 22.72 16.79 -15.75
C LYS A 12 23.96 17.19 -16.58
N LYS A 13 24.90 16.27 -16.83
CA LYS A 13 26.18 16.58 -17.50
C LYS A 13 26.14 16.46 -19.02
N ASP A 14 25.13 15.80 -19.59
CA ASP A 14 25.11 15.52 -21.03
C ASP A 14 24.28 16.56 -21.79
N GLN A 15 24.85 17.12 -22.87
CA GLN A 15 24.14 18.07 -23.75
C GLN A 15 23.06 17.38 -24.61
N TYR A 16 23.14 16.05 -24.74
CA TYR A 16 22.26 15.23 -25.57
C TYR A 16 21.71 14.07 -24.74
N CYS A 17 20.46 13.66 -25.00
CA CYS A 17 19.88 12.51 -24.33
C CYS A 17 20.46 11.20 -24.89
N PRO A 18 21.03 10.30 -24.07
CA PRO A 18 21.66 9.07 -24.55
C PRO A 18 20.66 8.05 -25.15
N TYR A 19 19.37 8.24 -24.92
CA TYR A 19 18.33 7.32 -25.39
C TYR A 19 17.67 7.75 -26.70
N CYS A 20 17.61 9.05 -26.99
CA CYS A 20 16.89 9.57 -28.16
C CYS A 20 17.69 10.59 -28.98
N GLY A 21 18.93 10.92 -28.60
CA GLY A 21 19.78 11.87 -29.31
C GLY A 21 19.32 13.33 -29.26
N ALA A 22 18.17 13.62 -28.65
CA ALA A 22 17.63 14.98 -28.59
C ALA A 22 18.47 15.89 -27.68
N LYS A 23 18.71 17.13 -28.12
CA LYS A 23 19.44 18.15 -27.36
C LYS A 23 18.62 18.60 -26.15
N ILE A 24 19.25 18.65 -24.97
CA ILE A 24 18.59 19.09 -23.74
C ILE A 24 18.75 20.60 -23.62
N VAL A 25 17.64 21.34 -23.69
CA VAL A 25 17.64 22.79 -23.42
C VAL A 25 17.67 23.02 -21.91
N HIS A 26 18.67 23.76 -21.43
CA HIS A 26 18.75 24.16 -20.03
C HIS A 26 17.70 25.23 -19.74
N TRP A 27 16.77 24.95 -18.83
CA TRP A 27 15.86 25.98 -18.36
C TRP A 27 16.62 26.89 -17.39
N LYS A 28 16.73 28.19 -17.72
CA LYS A 28 17.20 29.19 -16.75
C LYS A 28 16.04 29.44 -15.78
N ALA A 29 16.23 29.10 -14.51
CA ALA A 29 15.28 29.44 -13.47
C ALA A 29 15.19 30.97 -13.37
N VAL A 30 14.02 31.53 -13.67
CA VAL A 30 13.74 32.94 -13.43
C VAL A 30 13.61 33.10 -11.91
N ALA A 31 14.54 33.83 -11.30
CA ALA A 31 14.54 34.09 -9.86
C ALA A 31 13.25 34.84 -9.46
N ALA A 32 12.41 34.18 -8.66
CA ALA A 32 11.25 34.82 -8.05
C ALA A 32 11.74 35.83 -6.99
N LYS A 33 11.35 37.10 -7.14
CA LYS A 33 11.61 38.15 -6.13
C LYS A 33 10.84 37.83 -4.83
N PRO A 34 11.44 37.99 -3.64
CA PRO A 34 10.71 37.87 -2.38
C PRO A 34 9.71 39.04 -2.23
N ARG A 35 8.45 38.71 -1.95
CA ARG A 35 7.44 39.69 -1.53
C ARG A 35 7.72 40.08 -0.08
N THR A 36 8.22 41.29 0.12
CA THR A 36 8.24 42.00 1.41
C THR A 36 6.80 42.22 1.89
N SER A 37 6.44 41.61 3.01
CA SER A 37 5.16 41.78 3.70
C SER A 37 5.11 43.18 4.34
N ALA A 38 4.08 43.95 3.97
CA ALA A 38 3.75 45.23 4.58
C ALA A 38 3.39 45.05 6.07
N GLY A 39 3.95 45.93 6.91
CA GLY A 39 3.84 45.88 8.36
C GLY A 39 2.42 46.08 8.88
N PHE A 40 1.98 45.14 9.73
CA PHE A 40 0.77 45.25 10.52
C PHE A 40 1.18 45.78 11.90
N GLN A 41 0.77 47.00 12.25
CA GLN A 41 0.93 47.52 13.62
C GLN A 41 0.02 46.70 14.54
N MET A 42 0.62 45.81 15.35
CA MET A 42 -0.11 44.94 16.26
C MET A 42 0.07 45.43 17.70
N ASN A 43 -1.04 45.68 18.38
CA ASN A 43 -1.07 46.17 19.75
C ASN A 43 -0.47 45.10 20.69
N TRP A 44 0.74 45.37 21.20
CA TRP A 44 1.59 44.45 21.99
C TRP A 44 0.89 43.70 23.14
N PRO A 45 0.00 44.31 23.96
CA PRO A 45 -0.64 43.57 25.05
C PRO A 45 -1.61 42.48 24.55
N LEU A 46 -2.22 42.66 23.37
CA LEU A 46 -3.13 41.66 22.79
C LEU A 46 -2.37 40.46 22.22
N ALA A 47 -1.17 40.68 21.69
CA ALA A 47 -0.31 39.63 21.15
C ALA A 47 0.20 38.68 22.25
N ILE A 48 0.55 39.22 23.43
CA ILE A 48 0.99 38.40 24.58
C ILE A 48 -0.17 37.53 25.09
N ALA A 49 -1.38 38.08 25.17
CA ALA A 49 -2.56 37.33 25.62
C ALA A 49 -2.89 36.15 24.68
N MET A 50 -2.81 36.36 23.36
CA MET A 50 -3.02 35.30 22.36
C MET A 50 -1.90 34.24 22.38
N LEU A 51 -0.65 34.65 22.62
CA LEU A 51 0.47 33.73 22.72
C LEU A 51 0.33 32.81 23.95
N ALA A 52 -0.04 33.38 25.11
CA ALA A 52 -0.25 32.62 26.34
C ALA A 52 -1.43 31.63 26.22
N LEU A 53 -2.53 32.05 25.60
CA LEU A 53 -3.70 31.20 25.38
C LEU A 53 -3.38 30.05 24.41
N GLY A 54 -2.60 30.32 23.35
CA GLY A 54 -2.13 29.30 22.41
C GLY A 54 -1.23 28.24 23.06
N ILE A 55 -0.33 28.65 23.96
CA ILE A 55 0.55 27.72 24.70
C ILE A 55 -0.27 26.83 25.65
N ALA A 56 -1.27 27.38 26.34
CA ALA A 56 -2.13 26.61 27.25
C ALA A 56 -2.94 25.53 26.51
N ILE A 57 -3.53 25.86 25.35
CA ILE A 57 -4.26 24.88 24.52
C ILE A 57 -3.32 23.82 23.95
N GLY A 58 -2.13 24.22 23.49
CA GLY A 58 -1.12 23.29 22.98
C GLY A 58 -0.62 22.31 24.05
N ALA A 59 -0.35 22.78 25.26
CA ALA A 59 0.09 21.94 26.38
C ALA A 59 -1.00 20.96 26.83
N PHE A 60 -2.26 21.41 26.90
CA PHE A 60 -3.38 20.54 27.28
C PHE A 60 -3.65 19.45 26.23
N ALA A 61 -3.55 19.78 24.94
CA ALA A 61 -3.69 18.81 23.84
C ALA A 61 -2.51 17.82 23.74
N MET A 62 -1.29 18.24 24.10
CA MET A 62 -0.15 17.32 24.21
C MET A 62 -0.27 16.39 25.43
N TYR A 63 -0.68 16.91 26.58
CA TYR A 63 -0.75 16.11 27.81
C TYR A 63 -1.83 15.03 27.76
N SER A 64 -2.95 15.29 27.07
CA SER A 64 -4.05 14.34 26.92
C SER A 64 -3.87 13.30 25.79
N LYS A 65 -2.77 13.36 25.03
CA LYS A 65 -2.49 12.42 23.91
C LYS A 65 -1.30 11.48 24.15
N SER A 66 -0.88 11.30 25.40
CA SER A 66 0.17 10.34 25.80
C SER A 66 -0.35 8.89 25.84
N GLY A 67 -0.91 8.46 24.71
CA GLY A 67 -1.34 7.09 24.43
C GLY A 67 -1.03 6.76 22.98
N ARG A 68 0.11 6.08 22.77
CA ARG A 68 0.52 5.36 21.55
C ARG A 68 0.47 6.14 20.24
N ASN A 69 1.55 6.84 19.94
CA ASN A 69 2.00 7.01 18.55
C ASN A 69 3.30 6.24 18.34
N VAL A 70 3.18 4.94 18.04
CA VAL A 70 4.23 4.24 17.30
C VAL A 70 4.29 4.94 15.96
N GLN A 71 5.26 5.84 15.84
CA GLN A 71 5.57 6.55 14.62
C GLN A 71 6.17 5.52 13.65
N ALA A 72 5.31 4.76 12.97
CA ALA A 72 5.69 4.08 11.75
C ALA A 72 6.05 5.18 10.75
N LYS A 73 7.34 5.53 10.69
CA LYS A 73 7.94 6.18 9.53
C LYS A 73 7.66 5.26 8.34
N SER A 74 6.61 5.52 7.59
CA SER A 74 6.40 4.97 6.25
C SER A 74 7.35 5.66 5.26
N GLY A 75 8.66 5.54 5.52
CA GLY A 75 9.66 5.58 4.46
C GLY A 75 9.52 4.25 3.73
N PHE A 76 8.92 4.29 2.54
CA PHE A 76 8.79 3.11 1.70
C PHE A 76 10.16 2.80 1.11
N ASP A 77 11.03 2.15 1.89
CA ASP A 77 12.31 1.65 1.43
C ASP A 77 12.07 0.35 0.64
N PRO A 78 12.20 0.36 -0.70
CA PRO A 78 11.99 -0.83 -1.52
C PRO A 78 12.95 -1.98 -1.17
N ALA A 79 14.12 -1.65 -0.58
CA ALA A 79 15.06 -2.62 -0.03
C ALA A 79 14.54 -3.34 1.23
N LEU A 80 13.79 -2.64 2.09
CA LEU A 80 13.15 -3.25 3.27
C LEU A 80 12.03 -4.20 2.86
N ARG A 81 11.29 -3.89 1.79
CA ARG A 81 10.26 -4.79 1.27
C ARG A 81 10.87 -6.12 0.82
N GLY A 82 12.06 -6.11 0.22
CA GLY A 82 12.79 -7.33 -0.14
C GLY A 82 13.17 -8.18 1.09
N ALA A 83 13.69 -7.55 2.14
CA ALA A 83 14.05 -8.23 3.38
C ALA A 83 12.84 -8.75 4.17
N GLN A 84 11.76 -7.96 4.22
CA GLN A 84 10.50 -8.35 4.87
C GLN A 84 9.81 -9.48 4.10
N LEU A 85 9.78 -9.41 2.76
CA LEU A 85 9.29 -10.47 1.90
C LEU A 85 10.06 -11.77 2.12
N ALA A 86 11.40 -11.70 2.22
CA ALA A 86 12.24 -12.85 2.52
C ALA A 86 11.95 -13.45 3.91
N SER A 87 11.71 -12.63 4.93
CA SER A 87 11.38 -13.12 6.28
C SER A 87 9.99 -13.78 6.38
N LEU A 88 9.03 -13.32 5.57
CA LEU A 88 7.66 -13.81 5.54
C LEU A 88 7.47 -14.98 4.57
N TYR A 89 8.39 -15.15 3.62
CA TYR A 89 8.37 -16.23 2.63
C TYR A 89 8.13 -17.63 3.22
N PRO A 90 8.81 -18.09 4.31
CA PRO A 90 8.54 -19.41 4.87
C PRO A 90 7.10 -19.57 5.38
N GLN A 91 6.50 -18.51 5.92
CA GLN A 91 5.11 -18.53 6.38
C GLN A 91 4.14 -18.52 5.20
N VAL A 92 4.44 -17.74 4.15
CA VAL A 92 3.66 -17.76 2.90
C VAL A 92 3.67 -19.15 2.30
N TYR A 93 4.85 -19.78 2.21
CA TYR A 93 5.02 -21.13 1.68
C TYR A 93 4.25 -22.16 2.52
N GLN A 94 4.32 -22.08 3.84
CA GLN A 94 3.61 -22.98 4.75
C GLN A 94 2.08 -22.89 4.60
N VAL A 95 1.54 -21.69 4.40
CA VAL A 95 0.09 -21.52 4.18
C VAL A 95 -0.29 -21.97 2.77
N ALA A 96 0.49 -21.56 1.75
CA ALA A 96 0.24 -21.92 0.35
C ALA A 96 0.29 -23.44 0.13
N SER A 97 1.12 -24.17 0.87
CA SER A 97 1.25 -25.63 0.73
C SER A 97 0.01 -26.41 1.10
N GLN A 98 -0.92 -25.78 1.82
CA GLN A 98 -2.23 -26.38 2.12
C GLN A 98 -3.24 -26.25 0.99
N PHE A 99 -2.92 -25.57 -0.11
CA PHE A 99 -3.87 -25.30 -1.20
C PHE A 99 -3.36 -25.85 -2.52
N ILE A 100 -4.30 -26.32 -3.35
CA ILE A 100 -4.06 -26.60 -4.77
C ILE A 100 -4.30 -25.31 -5.54
N CYS A 101 -3.57 -25.11 -6.63
CA CYS A 101 -3.75 -23.94 -7.48
C CYS A 101 -5.21 -23.80 -7.96
N PRO A 102 -5.92 -22.68 -7.67
CA PRO A 102 -7.33 -22.53 -8.00
C PRO A 102 -7.61 -22.13 -9.46
N CYS A 103 -6.58 -21.98 -10.30
CA CYS A 103 -6.73 -21.53 -11.69
C CYS A 103 -7.52 -22.51 -12.58
N GLY A 104 -7.73 -23.75 -12.14
CA GLY A 104 -8.50 -24.77 -12.84
C GLY A 104 -7.75 -25.52 -13.96
N THR A 105 -6.53 -25.11 -14.29
CA THR A 105 -5.68 -25.77 -15.30
C THR A 105 -4.44 -26.43 -14.69
N CYS A 106 -3.95 -25.91 -13.57
CA CYS A 106 -2.80 -26.45 -12.87
C CYS A 106 -3.27 -27.39 -11.76
N ASN A 107 -2.57 -28.51 -11.60
CA ASN A 107 -2.85 -29.47 -10.53
C ASN A 107 -1.78 -29.45 -9.42
N ASP A 108 -0.83 -28.52 -9.55
CA ASP A 108 0.25 -28.33 -8.60
C ASP A 108 -0.24 -27.57 -7.37
N GLY A 109 0.54 -27.69 -6.30
CA GLY A 109 0.34 -26.91 -5.09
C GLY A 109 0.49 -25.40 -5.34
N ALA A 110 -0.28 -24.59 -4.63
CA ALA A 110 -0.15 -23.14 -4.71
C ALA A 110 1.22 -22.63 -4.23
N GLU A 111 1.97 -23.44 -3.50
CA GLU A 111 3.35 -23.21 -3.05
C GLU A 111 4.40 -23.30 -4.16
N ASP A 112 4.15 -24.10 -5.21
CA ASP A 112 5.11 -24.39 -6.28
C ASP A 112 4.65 -23.92 -7.66
N CYS A 113 3.35 -23.70 -7.86
CA CYS A 113 2.80 -23.21 -9.12
C CYS A 113 3.07 -21.71 -9.36
N ASP A 114 3.66 -21.35 -10.50
CA ASP A 114 3.94 -19.94 -10.87
C ASP A 114 2.95 -19.37 -11.89
N CYS A 115 1.70 -19.88 -11.92
CA CYS A 115 0.72 -19.36 -12.86
C CYS A 115 0.15 -17.98 -12.44
N ASP A 116 0.07 -17.08 -13.42
CA ASP A 116 -0.50 -15.74 -13.33
C ASP A 116 -1.90 -15.65 -13.96
N MET A 117 -2.64 -16.76 -13.92
CA MET A 117 -4.05 -16.79 -14.34
C MET A 117 -4.95 -16.20 -13.25
N PRO A 118 -6.17 -15.77 -13.59
CA PRO A 118 -7.13 -15.29 -12.59
C PRO A 118 -7.38 -16.38 -11.54
N ASN A 119 -7.32 -16.01 -10.25
CA ASN A 119 -7.31 -16.93 -9.12
C ASN A 119 -6.14 -17.95 -9.15
N GLY A 120 -5.04 -17.60 -9.80
CA GLY A 120 -3.83 -18.42 -9.87
C GLY A 120 -3.02 -18.40 -8.58
N ALA A 121 -1.99 -19.24 -8.55
CA ALA A 121 -1.13 -19.38 -7.38
C ALA A 121 -0.40 -18.07 -7.02
N GLN A 122 -0.08 -17.22 -8.00
CA GLN A 122 0.52 -15.91 -7.72
C GLN A 122 -0.45 -14.97 -6.96
N GLU A 123 -1.74 -14.98 -7.30
CA GLU A 123 -2.76 -14.23 -6.57
C GLU A 123 -2.96 -14.77 -5.15
N VAL A 124 -2.94 -16.09 -4.99
CA VAL A 124 -3.07 -16.73 -3.66
C VAL A 124 -1.88 -16.37 -2.77
N ARG A 125 -0.64 -16.52 -3.25
CA ARG A 125 0.57 -16.17 -2.48
C ARG A 125 0.61 -14.69 -2.12
N SER A 126 0.26 -13.81 -3.06
CA SER A 126 0.23 -12.37 -2.81
C SER A 126 -0.86 -11.98 -1.81
N PHE A 127 -2.01 -12.66 -1.83
CA PHE A 127 -3.05 -12.50 -0.82
C PHE A 127 -2.56 -12.96 0.56
N ILE A 128 -1.98 -14.16 0.68
CA ILE A 128 -1.41 -14.67 1.93
C ILE A 128 -0.38 -13.68 2.50
N TYR A 129 0.54 -13.21 1.65
CA TYR A 129 1.54 -12.22 2.04
C TYR A 129 0.91 -10.93 2.57
N ALA A 130 -0.11 -10.40 1.90
CA ALA A 130 -0.81 -9.20 2.34
C ALA A 130 -1.48 -9.38 3.71
N GLN A 131 -2.02 -10.57 4.00
CA GLN A 131 -2.64 -10.86 5.29
C GLN A 131 -1.60 -11.02 6.41
N LEU A 132 -0.46 -11.65 6.12
CA LEU A 132 0.65 -11.73 7.08
C LEU A 132 1.21 -10.34 7.41
N MET A 133 1.32 -9.45 6.41
CA MET A 133 1.72 -8.06 6.59
C MET A 133 0.74 -7.26 7.46
N GLN A 134 -0.55 -7.63 7.44
CA GLN A 134 -1.59 -7.05 8.30
C GLN A 134 -1.56 -7.62 9.73
N GLY A 135 -0.71 -8.61 10.00
CA GLY A 135 -0.56 -9.23 11.33
C GLY A 135 -1.54 -10.38 11.59
N HIS A 136 -2.21 -10.90 10.57
CA HIS A 136 -3.05 -12.08 10.72
C HIS A 136 -2.19 -13.34 10.96
N LEU A 137 -2.70 -14.24 11.80
CA LEU A 137 -2.03 -15.50 12.10
C LEU A 137 -2.27 -16.53 10.98
N PRO A 138 -1.30 -17.42 10.68
CA PRO A 138 -1.44 -18.46 9.67
C PRO A 138 -2.76 -19.26 9.68
N PRO A 139 -3.28 -19.76 10.83
CA PRO A 139 -4.56 -20.49 10.85
C PRO A 139 -5.74 -19.65 10.33
N HIS A 140 -5.79 -18.37 10.70
CA HIS A 140 -6.85 -17.48 10.24
C HIS A 140 -6.70 -17.14 8.75
N ILE A 141 -5.47 -17.05 8.25
CA ILE A 141 -5.21 -16.82 6.82
C ILE A 141 -5.65 -18.03 6.00
N ILE A 142 -5.44 -19.25 6.50
CA ILE A 142 -5.94 -20.47 5.84
C ILE A 142 -7.46 -20.40 5.66
N GLU A 143 -8.21 -20.01 6.70
CA GLU A 143 -9.67 -19.82 6.60
C GLU A 143 -10.04 -18.76 5.57
N MET A 144 -9.34 -17.62 5.55
CA MET A 144 -9.58 -16.55 4.58
C MET A 144 -9.29 -16.98 3.14
N VAL A 145 -8.22 -17.75 2.92
CA VAL A 145 -7.87 -18.30 1.60
C VAL A 145 -8.90 -19.34 1.17
N GLU A 146 -9.30 -20.24 2.05
CA GLU A 146 -10.35 -21.24 1.80
C GLU A 146 -11.69 -20.57 1.46
N GLN A 147 -12.06 -19.51 2.17
CA GLN A 147 -13.28 -18.74 1.91
C GLN A 147 -13.21 -17.97 0.58
N LYS A 148 -12.04 -17.46 0.19
CA LYS A 148 -11.89 -16.62 -1.00
C LYS A 148 -11.67 -17.43 -2.28
N TYR A 149 -10.80 -18.44 -2.21
CA TYR A 149 -10.31 -19.22 -3.35
C TYR A 149 -10.70 -20.69 -3.29
N GLY A 150 -10.89 -21.28 -2.10
CA GLY A 150 -11.22 -22.70 -1.93
C GLY A 150 -10.01 -23.63 -2.10
N HIS A 151 -10.23 -24.86 -2.57
CA HIS A 151 -9.19 -25.83 -2.99
C HIS A 151 -8.15 -26.22 -1.92
N ARG A 152 -8.58 -26.31 -0.65
CA ARG A 152 -7.71 -26.79 0.43
C ARG A 152 -7.45 -28.30 0.30
N LYS A 153 -6.18 -28.70 0.37
CA LYS A 153 -5.74 -30.11 0.39
C LYS A 153 -6.29 -30.77 1.67
N GLY A 154 -7.19 -31.73 1.52
CA GLY A 154 -7.68 -32.57 2.62
C GLY A 154 -8.83 -32.01 3.47
N SER A 155 -9.41 -30.85 3.13
CA SER A 155 -10.66 -30.39 3.76
C SER A 155 -11.85 -30.93 2.96
N PRO A 156 -12.91 -31.48 3.60
CA PRO A 156 -14.16 -31.72 2.89
C PRO A 156 -14.63 -30.38 2.33
N VAL A 157 -14.82 -30.30 1.01
CA VAL A 157 -15.25 -29.08 0.31
C VAL A 157 -16.53 -28.57 0.97
N VAL A 158 -16.42 -27.56 1.84
CA VAL A 158 -17.59 -26.85 2.35
C VAL A 158 -17.96 -25.85 1.26
N PRO A 159 -19.10 -26.04 0.55
CA PRO A 159 -19.48 -25.13 -0.51
C PRO A 159 -19.62 -23.71 0.05
N ASN A 160 -18.99 -22.76 -0.64
CA ASN A 160 -18.98 -21.35 -0.28
C ASN A 160 -20.41 -20.77 -0.34
N VAL A 161 -21.07 -20.69 0.82
CA VAL A 161 -22.46 -20.24 0.95
C VAL A 161 -22.63 -18.76 0.56
N ASN A 162 -21.56 -17.97 0.52
CA ASN A 162 -21.60 -16.55 0.14
C ASN A 162 -21.71 -16.31 -1.37
N LYS A 163 -21.60 -17.36 -2.21
CA LYS A 163 -21.80 -17.23 -3.67
C LYS A 163 -23.26 -17.41 -4.11
N PHE A 164 -24.14 -17.86 -3.20
CA PHE A 164 -25.59 -17.88 -3.41
C PHE A 164 -26.23 -16.70 -2.68
N LYS A 165 -26.22 -15.52 -3.31
CA LYS A 165 -27.27 -14.53 -3.04
C LYS A 165 -28.45 -14.90 -3.94
N PRO A 166 -29.48 -15.61 -3.46
CA PRO A 166 -30.70 -15.74 -4.25
C PRO A 166 -31.23 -14.32 -4.48
N LYS A 167 -31.40 -13.96 -5.75
CA LYS A 167 -32.10 -12.75 -6.16
C LYS A 167 -33.56 -12.96 -5.74
N LEU A 168 -33.98 -12.39 -4.61
CA LEU A 168 -35.39 -12.38 -4.23
C LEU A 168 -36.15 -11.59 -5.30
N GLU A 169 -36.86 -12.29 -6.17
CA GLU A 169 -37.89 -11.68 -7.01
C GLU A 169 -39.13 -11.40 -6.14
N PRO A 170 -39.74 -10.21 -6.25
CA PRO A 170 -40.92 -9.86 -5.48
C PRO A 170 -42.12 -10.67 -5.96
N ILE A 171 -42.69 -11.47 -5.06
CA ILE A 171 -43.96 -12.17 -5.27
C ILE A 171 -45.06 -11.10 -5.32
N ILE A 172 -45.63 -10.87 -6.50
CA ILE A 172 -46.81 -10.02 -6.70
C ILE A 172 -48.04 -10.86 -6.36
N PRO A 173 -48.83 -10.53 -5.32
CA PRO A 173 -50.09 -11.20 -5.06
C PRO A 173 -51.11 -10.81 -6.13
N ARG A 174 -51.80 -11.81 -6.70
CA ARG A 174 -52.95 -11.64 -7.60
C ARG A 174 -54.23 -11.46 -6.79
#